data_AF-A0A7X9BXL2-F1
#
_entry.id   AF-A0A7X9BXL2-F1
#
_cell.length_a   1.000
_cell.length_b   1.000
_cell.length_c   1.000
_cell.angle_alpha   90.00
_cell.angle_beta   90.00
_cell.angle_gamma   90.00
#
_symmetry.space_group_name_H-M   'P 1'
#
loop_
_entity.id
_entity.type
_entity.pdbx_description
1 polymer ?
#
loop_
_entity_poly.entity_id
_entity_poly.type
_entity_poly.pdbx_seq_one_letter_code
_entity_poly.pdbx_strand_id
1 'polypeptide(L)'
;MRRNWFFFLILLAIMIILFPWTVLRWVDQDIEIGEEFTIRVLLEDGTVETLGLEEYIIGVVAAEMPAEFAEEALKAQAVAARTYAAKRINENINSNYDVDTTTNTQVWLSAKEMRDKWNWLSYWRYYGKISRAVESTRNQVLIANGQYVDAFFHSSTGRKPTERSEDVWSSSRPYLQNIESGEENPNRFVKTTTLTPGELYKKLGIPDPPKAFSKNDFQILSETATGRVKAIKVLGKSYTGSQLRTLLDLSSTDMEIDLTPQEVKITTYGYGHGVGMSQYGANDLANKGYNHEEILQHYYPGTSILTLKRS
;
A
#
# COMPACT_ATOMS: atom_id res chain seq x y z
N MET A 1 -20.27 -33.32 -45.36
CA MET A 1 -19.35 -32.44 -44.59
C MET A 1 -20.03 -31.59 -43.50
N ARG A 2 -21.33 -31.26 -43.54
CA ARG A 2 -21.99 -30.43 -42.49
C ARG A 2 -22.30 -31.13 -41.17
N ARG A 3 -22.36 -32.47 -41.13
CA ARG A 3 -22.77 -33.23 -39.93
C ARG A 3 -21.67 -33.32 -38.85
N ASN A 4 -20.39 -33.18 -39.22
CA ASN A 4 -19.26 -33.26 -38.29
C ASN A 4 -18.99 -31.94 -37.55
N TRP A 5 -19.39 -30.81 -38.12
CA TRP A 5 -19.17 -29.49 -37.50
C TRP A 5 -20.13 -29.25 -36.32
N PHE A 6 -21.34 -29.80 -36.40
CA PHE A 6 -22.31 -29.75 -35.29
C PHE A 6 -21.82 -30.53 -34.06
N PHE A 7 -21.20 -31.71 -34.26
CA PHE A 7 -20.55 -32.45 -33.18
C PHE A 7 -19.37 -31.71 -32.56
N PHE A 8 -18.58 -31.00 -33.37
CA PHE A 8 -17.49 -30.16 -32.89
C PHE A 8 -17.98 -28.98 -32.04
N LEU A 9 -19.07 -28.32 -32.46
CA LEU A 9 -19.69 -27.23 -31.70
C LEU A 9 -20.31 -27.71 -30.38
N ILE A 10 -20.91 -28.91 -30.37
CA ILE A 10 -21.42 -29.54 -29.14
C ILE A 10 -20.27 -29.90 -28.21
N LEU A 11 -19.19 -30.49 -28.71
CA LEU A 11 -17.99 -30.78 -27.92
C LEU A 11 -17.35 -29.50 -27.37
N LEU A 12 -17.28 -28.43 -28.15
CA LEU A 12 -16.76 -27.13 -27.73
C LEU A 12 -17.65 -26.49 -26.66
N ALA A 13 -18.97 -26.57 -26.81
CA ALA A 13 -19.93 -26.09 -25.81
C ALA A 13 -19.87 -26.92 -24.52
N ILE A 14 -19.75 -28.25 -24.63
CA ILE A 14 -19.55 -29.14 -23.49
C ILE A 14 -18.21 -28.84 -22.81
N MET A 15 -17.14 -28.54 -23.56
CA MET A 15 -15.86 -28.13 -22.98
C MET A 15 -15.96 -26.75 -22.33
N ILE A 16 -16.67 -25.78 -22.92
CA ILE A 16 -16.91 -24.45 -22.32
C ILE A 16 -17.85 -24.50 -21.12
N ILE A 17 -18.68 -25.55 -20.97
CA ILE A 17 -19.55 -25.73 -19.79
C ILE A 17 -18.83 -26.57 -18.73
N LEU A 18 -18.24 -27.71 -19.12
CA LEU A 18 -17.53 -28.61 -18.20
C LEU A 18 -16.17 -28.07 -17.77
N PHE A 19 -15.45 -27.30 -18.57
CA PHE A 19 -14.15 -26.75 -18.16
C PHE A 19 -14.29 -25.71 -17.05
N PRO A 20 -15.18 -24.70 -17.13
CA PRO A 20 -15.49 -23.85 -15.99
C PRO A 20 -16.09 -24.65 -14.85
N TRP A 21 -16.97 -25.63 -15.09
CA TRP A 21 -17.59 -26.41 -14.01
C TRP A 21 -16.60 -27.34 -13.28
N THR A 22 -15.64 -27.93 -13.99
CA THR A 22 -14.57 -28.76 -13.40
C THR A 22 -13.49 -27.91 -12.74
N VAL A 23 -13.15 -26.74 -13.30
CA VAL A 23 -12.27 -25.76 -12.65
C VAL A 23 -12.94 -25.16 -11.41
N LEU A 24 -14.23 -24.82 -11.46
CA LEU A 24 -15.03 -24.40 -10.30
C LEU A 24 -15.05 -25.48 -9.21
N ARG A 25 -15.17 -26.76 -9.60
CA ARG A 25 -15.16 -27.89 -8.67
C ARG A 25 -13.76 -28.22 -8.11
N TRP A 26 -12.70 -27.80 -8.80
CA TRP A 26 -11.31 -27.86 -8.31
C TRP A 26 -10.97 -26.67 -7.39
N VAL A 27 -11.66 -25.53 -7.57
CA VAL A 27 -11.66 -24.41 -6.63
C VAL A 27 -12.46 -24.74 -5.36
N ASP A 28 -13.53 -25.53 -5.49
CA ASP A 28 -14.34 -26.09 -4.38
C ASP A 28 -13.79 -27.41 -3.82
N GLN A 29 -12.50 -27.73 -3.97
CA GLN A 29 -11.93 -28.74 -3.09
C GLN A 29 -11.92 -28.15 -1.68
N ASP A 30 -12.73 -28.75 -0.80
CA ASP A 30 -12.65 -28.56 0.64
C ASP A 30 -11.21 -28.87 1.08
N ILE A 31 -10.34 -27.86 1.02
CA ILE A 31 -9.08 -27.86 1.74
C ILE A 31 -9.51 -28.06 3.18
N GLU A 32 -9.02 -29.12 3.84
CA GLU A 32 -9.13 -29.23 5.29
C GLU A 32 -8.36 -28.05 5.89
N ILE A 33 -9.03 -26.91 6.03
CA ILE A 33 -8.48 -25.70 6.61
C ILE A 33 -8.36 -25.99 8.10
N GLY A 34 -7.17 -26.41 8.55
CA GLY A 34 -6.84 -26.41 9.97
C GLY A 34 -7.17 -25.04 10.58
N GLU A 35 -7.56 -24.99 11.85
CA GLU A 35 -8.14 -23.79 12.48
C GLU A 35 -7.39 -22.49 12.12
N GLU A 36 -8.02 -21.63 11.32
CA GLU A 36 -7.41 -20.42 10.76
C GLU A 36 -7.34 -19.29 11.79
N PHE A 37 -6.25 -18.53 11.82
CA PHE A 37 -6.21 -17.26 12.57
C PHE A 37 -7.34 -16.36 12.07
N THR A 38 -7.99 -15.62 12.97
CA THR A 38 -9.08 -14.71 12.61
C THR A 38 -8.73 -13.27 12.95
N ILE A 39 -9.42 -12.34 12.29
CA ILE A 39 -9.31 -10.90 12.52
C ILE A 39 -10.69 -10.25 12.55
N ARG A 40 -10.89 -9.30 13.46
CA ARG A 40 -12.12 -8.53 13.60
C ARG A 40 -11.97 -7.17 12.91
N VAL A 41 -12.79 -6.91 11.90
CA VAL A 41 -12.72 -5.72 11.04
C VAL A 41 -13.94 -4.85 11.29
N LEU A 42 -13.74 -3.58 11.64
CA LEU A 42 -14.80 -2.57 11.72
C LEU A 42 -15.08 -1.98 10.33
N LEU A 43 -16.30 -2.16 9.84
CA LEU A 43 -16.77 -1.66 8.54
C LEU A 43 -17.31 -0.22 8.63
N GLU A 44 -17.45 0.45 7.48
CA GLU A 44 -17.90 1.85 7.40
C GLU A 44 -19.30 2.09 7.98
N ASP A 45 -20.18 1.08 7.95
CA ASP A 45 -21.52 1.13 8.52
C ASP A 45 -21.54 0.93 10.05
N GLY A 46 -20.36 0.76 10.66
CA GLY A 46 -20.17 0.57 12.10
C GLY A 46 -20.31 -0.88 12.57
N THR A 47 -20.55 -1.83 11.66
CA THR A 47 -20.59 -3.25 12.01
C THR A 47 -19.20 -3.86 12.12
N VAL A 48 -19.06 -4.94 12.90
CA VAL A 48 -17.80 -5.68 13.04
C VAL A 48 -17.96 -7.06 12.43
N GLU A 49 -17.10 -7.38 11.46
CA GLU A 49 -17.04 -8.68 10.81
C GLU A 49 -15.81 -9.46 11.28
N THR A 50 -15.94 -10.77 11.44
CA THR A 50 -14.81 -11.66 11.76
C THR A 50 -14.44 -12.47 10.52
N LEU A 51 -13.22 -12.31 10.05
CA LEU A 51 -12.71 -12.93 8.83
C LEU A 51 -11.56 -13.89 9.14
N GLY A 52 -11.33 -14.87 8.25
CA GLY A 52 -10.06 -15.58 8.21
C GLY A 52 -8.92 -14.59 7.93
N LEU A 53 -7.80 -14.75 8.60
CA LEU A 53 -6.66 -13.84 8.44
C LEU A 53 -6.18 -13.84 6.98
N GLU A 54 -6.10 -15.00 6.32
CA GLU A 54 -5.61 -15.08 4.95
C GLU A 54 -6.63 -14.47 3.96
N GLU A 55 -7.93 -14.65 4.22
CA GLU A 55 -9.00 -13.95 3.49
C GLU A 55 -8.87 -12.43 3.61
N TYR A 56 -8.66 -11.93 4.83
CA TYR A 56 -8.44 -10.51 5.07
C TYR A 56 -7.22 -9.99 4.29
N ILE A 57 -6.09 -10.73 4.31
CA ILE A 57 -4.86 -10.34 3.61
C ILE A 57 -5.05 -10.31 2.09
N ILE A 58 -5.86 -11.19 1.49
CA ILE A 58 -6.22 -11.09 0.07
C ILE A 58 -6.86 -9.74 -0.23
N GLY A 59 -7.81 -9.31 0.60
CA GLY A 59 -8.49 -8.02 0.45
C GLY A 59 -7.54 -6.83 0.60
N VAL A 60 -6.60 -6.88 1.56
CA VAL A 60 -5.58 -5.82 1.72
C VAL A 60 -4.66 -5.74 0.51
N VAL A 61 -4.12 -6.88 0.03
CA VAL A 61 -3.21 -6.88 -1.13
C VAL A 61 -3.93 -6.38 -2.39
N ALA A 62 -5.20 -6.76 -2.59
CA ALA A 62 -6.01 -6.28 -3.71
C ALA A 62 -6.34 -4.78 -3.65
N ALA A 63 -6.41 -4.22 -2.45
CA ALA A 63 -6.61 -2.80 -2.22
C ALA A 63 -5.34 -1.99 -2.49
N GLU A 64 -4.21 -2.46 -1.94
CA GLU A 64 -2.96 -1.73 -1.84
C GLU A 64 -2.07 -1.83 -3.09
N MET A 65 -2.08 -2.99 -3.77
CA MET A 65 -1.18 -3.22 -4.92
C MET A 65 -1.93 -3.52 -6.22
N PRO A 66 -1.43 -3.02 -7.37
CA PRO A 66 -1.91 -3.47 -8.66
C PRO A 66 -1.66 -4.98 -8.84
N ALA A 67 -2.72 -5.72 -9.17
CA ALA A 67 -2.66 -7.18 -9.29
C ALA A 67 -1.72 -7.66 -10.42
N GLU A 68 -1.37 -6.78 -11.35
CA GLU A 68 -0.40 -7.01 -12.41
C GLU A 68 1.03 -7.16 -11.90
N PHE A 69 1.36 -6.62 -10.72
CA PHE A 69 2.72 -6.64 -10.18
C PHE A 69 3.27 -8.06 -10.05
N ALA A 70 4.60 -8.18 -10.11
CA ALA A 70 5.30 -9.45 -10.00
C ALA A 70 4.87 -10.22 -8.75
N GLU A 71 4.81 -11.55 -8.86
CA GLU A 71 4.27 -12.40 -7.80
C GLU A 71 5.08 -12.26 -6.49
N GLU A 72 6.41 -12.17 -6.57
CA GLU A 72 7.27 -11.96 -5.41
C GLU A 72 7.03 -10.60 -4.72
N ALA A 73 6.61 -9.57 -5.46
CA ALA A 73 6.22 -8.30 -4.86
C ALA A 73 4.88 -8.40 -4.12
N LEU A 74 3.91 -9.14 -4.68
CA LEU A 74 2.63 -9.42 -4.01
C LEU A 74 2.83 -10.26 -2.75
N LYS A 75 3.75 -11.24 -2.79
CA LYS A 75 4.16 -12.03 -1.62
C LYS A 75 4.78 -11.16 -0.52
N ALA A 76 5.70 -10.27 -0.88
CA ALA A 76 6.30 -9.33 0.08
C ALA A 76 5.22 -8.46 0.75
N GLN A 77 4.27 -7.94 -0.02
CA GLN A 77 3.15 -7.19 0.53
C GLN A 77 2.23 -8.02 1.42
N ALA A 78 1.95 -9.28 1.06
CA ALA A 78 1.16 -10.17 1.91
C ALA A 78 1.81 -10.35 3.29
N VAL A 79 3.13 -10.59 3.34
CA VAL A 79 3.87 -10.70 4.61
C VAL A 79 3.85 -9.39 5.39
N ALA A 80 4.09 -8.25 4.74
CA ALA A 80 4.04 -6.94 5.39
C ALA A 80 2.64 -6.64 5.96
N ALA A 81 1.59 -6.90 5.19
CA ALA A 81 0.21 -6.70 5.61
C ALA A 81 -0.18 -7.65 6.77
N ARG A 82 0.21 -8.93 6.68
CA ARG A 82 -0.03 -9.91 7.75
C ARG A 82 0.68 -9.54 9.04
N THR A 83 1.89 -8.99 8.93
CA THR A 83 2.64 -8.50 10.11
C THR A 83 1.88 -7.37 10.81
N TYR A 84 1.36 -6.41 10.06
CA TYR A 84 0.53 -5.34 10.60
C TYR A 84 -0.74 -5.90 11.27
N ALA A 85 -1.47 -6.77 10.58
CA ALA A 85 -2.67 -7.42 11.11
C ALA A 85 -2.40 -8.20 12.40
N ALA A 86 -1.36 -9.04 12.42
CA ALA A 86 -0.96 -9.83 13.59
C ALA A 86 -0.58 -8.95 14.79
N LYS A 87 0.12 -7.83 14.54
CA LYS A 87 0.43 -6.84 15.56
C LYS A 87 -0.83 -6.23 16.14
N ARG A 88 -1.80 -5.84 15.30
CA ARG A 88 -3.07 -5.25 15.74
C ARG A 88 -3.92 -6.21 16.55
N ILE A 89 -4.03 -7.48 16.13
CA ILE A 89 -4.71 -8.52 16.91
C ILE A 89 -4.11 -8.64 18.32
N ASN A 90 -2.77 -8.60 18.42
CA ASN A 90 -2.09 -8.67 19.72
C ASN A 90 -2.28 -7.41 20.58
N GLU A 91 -2.30 -6.22 19.98
CA GLU A 91 -2.50 -4.94 20.70
C GLU A 91 -3.96 -4.73 21.13
N ASN A 92 -4.92 -5.22 20.34
CA ASN A 92 -6.35 -4.94 20.48
C ASN A 92 -7.15 -6.07 21.13
N ILE A 93 -6.49 -6.92 21.92
CA ILE A 93 -7.12 -8.07 22.60
C ILE A 93 -8.33 -7.67 23.47
N ASN A 94 -8.32 -6.45 24.02
CA ASN A 94 -9.41 -5.89 24.84
C ASN A 94 -10.33 -4.92 24.07
N SER A 95 -10.12 -4.75 22.76
CA SER A 95 -10.98 -3.95 21.88
C SER A 95 -12.09 -4.81 21.29
N ASN A 96 -13.13 -4.18 20.74
CA ASN A 96 -14.19 -4.85 19.98
C ASN A 96 -13.75 -5.24 18.56
N TYR A 97 -12.72 -4.59 18.02
CA TYR A 97 -12.17 -4.83 16.68
C TYR A 97 -10.64 -4.68 16.67
N ASP A 98 -10.00 -5.29 15.69
CA ASP A 98 -8.53 -5.28 15.54
C ASP A 98 -8.07 -4.21 14.54
N VAL A 99 -8.82 -4.03 13.44
CA VAL A 99 -8.55 -3.07 12.35
C VAL A 99 -9.84 -2.42 11.85
N ASP A 100 -9.72 -1.28 11.16
CA ASP A 100 -10.84 -0.61 10.48
C ASP A 100 -10.63 -0.61 8.95
N THR A 101 -11.61 -0.11 8.19
CA THR A 101 -11.49 0.02 6.72
C THR A 101 -11.00 1.40 6.26
N THR A 102 -10.58 2.26 7.19
CA THR A 102 -10.19 3.64 6.89
C THR A 102 -8.68 3.78 6.70
N THR A 103 -8.24 4.95 6.24
CA THR A 103 -6.80 5.28 6.15
C THR A 103 -6.09 5.35 7.52
N ASN A 104 -6.82 5.24 8.63
CA ASN A 104 -6.21 5.10 9.96
C ASN A 104 -5.54 3.73 10.14
N THR A 105 -5.95 2.73 9.36
CA THR A 105 -5.34 1.40 9.37
C THR A 105 -4.90 0.97 7.96
N GLN A 106 -5.40 -0.13 7.41
CA GLN A 106 -5.05 -0.61 6.07
C GLN A 106 -6.26 -0.48 5.15
N VAL A 107 -6.04 -0.10 3.90
CA VAL A 107 -7.12 -0.15 2.92
C VAL A 107 -7.45 -1.61 2.65
N TRP A 108 -8.73 -1.96 2.68
CA TRP A 108 -9.22 -3.31 2.49
C TRP A 108 -10.38 -3.30 1.49
N LEU A 109 -10.44 -4.31 0.62
CA LEU A 109 -11.55 -4.53 -0.31
C LEU A 109 -12.21 -5.87 -0.03
N SER A 110 -13.53 -5.86 0.09
CA SER A 110 -14.37 -7.06 0.12
C SER A 110 -14.37 -7.78 -1.23
N ALA A 111 -14.78 -9.06 -1.24
CA ALA A 111 -14.95 -9.82 -2.48
C ALA A 111 -15.90 -9.15 -3.47
N LYS A 112 -16.92 -8.45 -2.98
CA LYS A 112 -17.86 -7.68 -3.81
C LYS A 112 -17.16 -6.51 -4.48
N GLU A 113 -16.44 -5.69 -3.70
CA GLU A 113 -15.73 -4.52 -4.23
C GLU A 113 -14.62 -4.93 -5.21
N MET A 114 -13.95 -6.06 -4.97
CA MET A 114 -13.00 -6.61 -5.94
C MET A 114 -13.66 -6.98 -7.29
N ARG A 115 -14.90 -7.51 -7.27
CA ARG A 115 -15.67 -7.80 -8.51
C ARG A 115 -16.14 -6.54 -9.21
N ASP A 116 -16.39 -5.47 -8.47
CA ASP A 116 -16.77 -4.18 -9.05
C ASP A 116 -15.53 -3.47 -9.64
N LYS A 117 -14.37 -3.58 -8.96
CA LYS A 117 -13.07 -3.04 -9.40
C LYS A 117 -12.55 -3.73 -10.66
N TRP A 118 -12.75 -5.04 -10.79
CA TRP A 118 -12.26 -5.84 -11.90
C TRP A 118 -13.40 -6.50 -12.67
N ASN A 119 -13.46 -6.30 -13.99
CA ASN A 119 -14.39 -7.06 -14.83
C ASN A 119 -14.29 -8.59 -14.57
N TRP A 120 -15.35 -9.33 -14.84
CA TRP A 120 -15.48 -10.73 -14.41
C TRP A 120 -14.28 -11.64 -14.76
N LEU A 121 -13.70 -11.52 -15.95
CA LEU A 121 -12.51 -12.28 -16.38
C LEU A 121 -11.27 -11.87 -15.59
N SER A 122 -11.08 -10.56 -15.44
CA SER A 122 -9.94 -9.99 -14.72
C SER A 122 -10.02 -10.30 -13.23
N TYR A 123 -11.23 -10.32 -12.65
CA TYR A 123 -11.47 -10.71 -11.28
C TYR A 123 -10.92 -12.11 -11.00
N TRP A 124 -11.35 -13.12 -11.76
CA TRP A 124 -10.87 -14.50 -11.55
C TRP A 124 -9.35 -14.64 -11.68
N ARG A 125 -8.76 -13.95 -12.67
CA ARG A 125 -7.30 -13.98 -12.88
C ARG A 125 -6.54 -13.29 -11.75
N TYR A 126 -6.96 -12.08 -11.37
CA TYR A 126 -6.29 -11.25 -10.37
C TYR A 126 -6.48 -11.78 -8.96
N TYR A 127 -7.72 -12.13 -8.60
CA TYR A 127 -8.03 -12.79 -7.34
C TYR A 127 -7.19 -14.06 -7.21
N GLY A 128 -7.22 -14.97 -8.20
CA GLY A 128 -6.44 -16.20 -8.15
C GLY A 128 -4.92 -15.97 -8.03
N LYS A 129 -4.37 -14.91 -8.65
CA LYS A 129 -2.94 -14.56 -8.51
C LYS A 129 -2.61 -14.06 -7.12
N ILE A 130 -3.43 -13.17 -6.57
CA ILE A 130 -3.24 -12.64 -5.22
C ILE A 130 -3.41 -13.75 -4.19
N SER A 131 -4.47 -14.57 -4.29
CA SER A 131 -4.69 -15.71 -3.39
C SER A 131 -3.49 -16.67 -3.38
N ARG A 132 -2.88 -16.97 -4.54
CA ARG A 132 -1.66 -17.78 -4.59
C ARG A 132 -0.48 -17.11 -3.88
N ALA A 133 -0.28 -15.81 -4.06
CA ALA A 133 0.79 -15.08 -3.37
C ALA A 133 0.57 -15.08 -1.84
N VAL A 134 -0.65 -14.83 -1.39
CA VAL A 134 -1.04 -14.88 0.03
C VAL A 134 -0.83 -16.27 0.61
N GLU A 135 -1.35 -17.31 -0.04
CA GLU A 135 -1.25 -18.69 0.43
C GLU A 135 0.21 -19.19 0.44
N SER A 136 1.01 -18.82 -0.56
CA SER A 136 2.43 -19.21 -0.60
C SER A 136 3.28 -18.58 0.52
N THR A 137 2.76 -17.51 1.14
CA THR A 137 3.36 -16.83 2.30
C THR A 137 2.51 -16.99 3.55
N ARG A 138 1.63 -18.00 3.57
CA ARG A 138 0.68 -18.22 4.67
C ARG A 138 1.38 -18.21 6.01
N ASN A 139 0.78 -17.52 6.98
CA ASN A 139 1.30 -17.36 8.33
C ASN A 139 2.68 -16.69 8.44
N GLN A 140 3.33 -16.25 7.36
CA GLN A 140 4.60 -15.55 7.44
C GLN A 140 4.42 -14.09 7.87
N VAL A 141 5.21 -13.68 8.85
CA VAL A 141 5.23 -12.34 9.43
C VAL A 141 6.68 -11.90 9.70
N LEU A 142 6.91 -10.59 9.77
CA LEU A 142 8.20 -10.01 10.11
C LEU A 142 8.30 -9.72 11.61
N ILE A 143 9.41 -10.15 12.20
CA ILE A 143 9.73 -9.93 13.61
C ILE A 143 11.11 -9.27 13.77
N ALA A 144 11.24 -8.45 14.81
CA ALA A 144 12.52 -7.95 15.30
C ALA A 144 12.49 -7.93 16.83
N ASN A 145 13.56 -8.39 17.47
CA ASN A 145 13.68 -8.46 18.93
C ASN A 145 12.48 -9.17 19.61
N GLY A 146 11.96 -10.22 18.97
CA GLY A 146 10.82 -10.99 19.50
C GLY A 146 9.46 -10.31 19.39
N GLN A 147 9.36 -9.17 18.69
CA GLN A 147 8.11 -8.43 18.49
C GLN A 147 7.79 -8.28 17.00
N TYR A 148 6.50 -8.18 16.67
CA TYR A 148 6.06 -7.82 15.32
C TYR A 148 6.56 -6.42 14.95
N VAL A 149 7.12 -6.30 13.75
CA VAL A 149 7.62 -5.01 13.27
C VAL A 149 6.49 -4.13 12.76
N ASP A 150 6.74 -2.82 12.77
CA ASP A 150 5.94 -1.87 12.01
C ASP A 150 6.31 -1.95 10.52
N ALA A 151 5.69 -2.89 9.80
CA ALA A 151 5.92 -3.14 8.38
C ALA A 151 5.25 -2.06 7.49
N PHE A 152 5.60 -0.79 7.69
CA PHE A 152 5.08 0.31 6.88
C PHE A 152 5.48 0.17 5.42
N PHE A 153 4.59 0.52 4.50
CA PHE A 153 4.82 0.51 3.08
C PHE A 153 4.15 1.72 2.43
N HIS A 154 4.60 2.09 1.23
CA HIS A 154 4.06 3.20 0.46
C HIS A 154 4.15 2.90 -1.04
N SER A 155 3.45 3.68 -1.86
CA SER A 155 3.37 3.39 -3.29
C SER A 155 4.70 3.54 -4.01
N SER A 156 5.27 4.75 -3.98
CA SER A 156 6.54 5.05 -4.66
C SER A 156 7.36 6.05 -3.86
N THR A 157 8.64 5.74 -3.72
CA THR A 157 9.65 6.59 -3.10
C THR A 157 10.09 7.74 -4.04
N GLY A 158 9.85 7.59 -5.34
CA GLY A 158 10.27 8.51 -6.38
C GLY A 158 11.77 8.44 -6.63
N ARG A 159 12.41 9.60 -6.80
CA ARG A 159 13.83 9.73 -7.17
C ARG A 159 14.82 9.64 -6.00
N LYS A 160 14.35 9.41 -4.78
CA LYS A 160 15.15 9.42 -3.55
C LYS A 160 15.13 8.05 -2.86
N PRO A 161 16.06 7.77 -1.94
CA PRO A 161 15.98 6.63 -1.01
C PRO A 161 14.73 6.69 -0.12
N THR A 162 14.43 5.60 0.59
CA THR A 162 13.37 5.55 1.61
C THR A 162 13.70 6.47 2.80
N GLU A 163 12.72 6.73 3.66
CA GLU A 163 12.85 7.55 4.86
C GLU A 163 12.99 6.75 6.15
N ARG A 164 13.68 7.36 7.11
CA ARG A 164 13.70 6.93 8.50
C ARG A 164 12.37 7.26 9.17
N SER A 165 11.87 6.37 10.03
CA SER A 165 10.57 6.59 10.68
C SER A 165 10.56 7.80 11.63
N GLU A 166 11.67 8.10 12.29
CA GLU A 166 11.83 9.26 13.17
C GLU A 166 11.81 10.61 12.43
N ASP A 167 12.19 10.61 11.15
CA ASP A 167 12.14 11.82 10.32
C ASP A 167 10.71 12.14 9.85
N VAL A 168 9.80 11.17 9.92
CA VAL A 168 8.39 11.31 9.52
C VAL A 168 7.44 11.35 10.72
N TRP A 169 7.64 10.50 11.74
CA TRP A 169 6.72 10.30 12.89
C TRP A 169 7.40 10.30 14.27
N SER A 170 8.60 10.87 14.39
CA SER A 170 9.36 11.06 15.64
C SER A 170 9.83 9.79 16.39
N SER A 171 9.24 8.62 16.16
CA SER A 171 9.65 7.36 16.78
C SER A 171 10.62 6.58 15.89
N SER A 172 11.82 6.33 16.38
CA SER A 172 12.87 5.58 15.66
C SER A 172 12.59 4.08 15.68
N ARG A 173 12.87 3.42 14.56
CA ARG A 173 12.80 1.97 14.40
C ARG A 173 14.06 1.48 13.70
N PRO A 174 14.84 0.57 14.29
CA PRO A 174 16.12 0.13 13.72
C PRO A 174 16.00 -0.43 12.30
N TYR A 175 14.85 -1.04 11.98
CA TYR A 175 14.56 -1.64 10.67
C TYR A 175 13.90 -0.69 9.66
N LEU A 176 13.67 0.59 9.99
CA LEU A 176 13.13 1.58 9.04
C LEU A 176 14.16 2.69 8.81
N GLN A 177 15.04 2.44 7.84
CA GLN A 177 16.20 3.27 7.56
C GLN A 177 16.16 3.86 6.14
N ASN A 178 17.04 4.81 5.86
CA ASN A 178 17.26 5.30 4.50
C ASN A 178 18.00 4.24 3.70
N ILE A 179 17.32 3.62 2.74
CA ILE A 179 17.88 2.62 1.83
C ILE A 179 17.48 2.96 0.39
N GLU A 180 18.25 2.48 -0.57
CA GLU A 180 17.89 2.60 -1.99
C GLU A 180 16.52 1.97 -2.25
N SER A 181 15.65 2.66 -2.99
CA SER A 181 14.26 2.20 -3.17
C SER A 181 14.12 1.06 -4.19
N GLY A 182 15.17 0.72 -4.94
CA GLY A 182 15.09 -0.29 -6.01
C GLY A 182 14.25 0.11 -7.24
N GLU A 183 13.53 1.25 -7.18
CA GLU A 183 12.73 1.78 -8.30
C GLU A 183 13.62 2.20 -9.47
N GLU A 184 13.22 1.82 -10.68
CA GLU A 184 13.95 2.17 -11.91
C GLU A 184 13.49 3.49 -12.53
N ASN A 185 12.23 3.89 -12.29
CA ASN A 185 11.66 5.10 -12.86
C ASN A 185 11.49 6.19 -11.78
N PRO A 186 12.46 7.11 -11.63
CA PRO A 186 12.39 8.20 -10.65
C PRO A 186 11.22 9.18 -10.92
N ASN A 187 10.67 9.18 -12.14
CA ASN A 187 9.59 10.06 -12.58
C ASN A 187 8.23 9.34 -12.66
N ARG A 188 8.12 8.12 -12.11
CA ARG A 188 6.88 7.32 -12.15
C ARG A 188 5.68 8.08 -11.61
N PHE A 189 5.91 8.85 -10.53
CA PHE A 189 4.91 9.74 -9.94
C PHE A 189 5.50 11.13 -9.80
N VAL A 190 5.22 11.99 -10.79
CA VAL A 190 5.47 13.42 -10.71
C VAL A 190 4.13 14.13 -10.80
N LYS A 191 3.74 14.82 -9.72
CA LYS A 191 2.49 15.59 -9.66
C LYS A 191 2.82 17.05 -9.40
N THR A 192 2.29 17.93 -10.25
CA THR A 192 2.37 19.37 -10.04
C THR A 192 1.02 19.88 -9.56
N THR A 193 1.01 20.58 -8.44
CA THR A 193 -0.15 21.27 -7.89
C THR A 193 0.11 22.77 -7.96
N THR A 194 -0.75 23.51 -8.66
CA THR A 194 -0.71 24.98 -8.73
C THR A 194 -1.80 25.55 -7.83
N LEU A 195 -1.45 26.53 -6.99
CA LEU A 195 -2.39 27.19 -6.08
C LEU A 195 -2.25 28.71 -6.18
N THR A 196 -3.36 29.39 -6.35
CA THR A 196 -3.46 30.84 -6.15
C THR A 196 -3.42 31.18 -4.65
N PRO A 197 -3.18 32.45 -4.27
CA PRO A 197 -3.31 32.90 -2.88
C PRO A 197 -4.64 32.51 -2.23
N GLY A 198 -5.76 32.68 -2.94
CA GLY A 198 -7.08 32.34 -2.40
C GLY A 198 -7.22 30.86 -2.06
N GLU A 199 -6.75 29.98 -2.95
CA GLU A 199 -6.80 28.53 -2.73
C GLU A 199 -5.88 28.07 -1.61
N LEU A 200 -4.66 28.64 -1.55
CA LEU A 200 -3.71 28.31 -0.49
C LEU A 200 -4.24 28.74 0.88
N TYR A 201 -4.74 29.96 1.02
CA TYR A 201 -5.32 30.45 2.27
C TYR A 201 -6.49 29.58 2.72
N LYS A 202 -7.38 29.23 1.78
CA LYS A 202 -8.51 28.33 2.05
C LYS A 202 -8.05 26.96 2.53
N LYS A 203 -7.09 26.32 1.84
CA LYS A 203 -6.55 25.00 2.22
C LYS A 203 -5.83 25.02 3.57
N LEU A 204 -5.15 26.13 3.90
CA LEU A 204 -4.45 26.29 5.18
C LEU A 204 -5.34 26.80 6.32
N GLY A 205 -6.62 27.09 6.05
CA GLY A 205 -7.57 27.63 7.03
C GLY A 205 -7.18 29.01 7.55
N ILE A 206 -6.55 29.84 6.72
CA ILE A 206 -6.14 31.20 7.08
C ILE A 206 -7.34 32.15 6.87
N PRO A 207 -7.83 32.84 7.91
CA PRO A 207 -9.02 33.68 7.82
C PRO A 207 -8.76 35.06 7.20
N ASP A 208 -7.50 35.47 7.09
CA ASP A 208 -7.11 36.76 6.52
C ASP A 208 -7.42 36.85 5.02
N PRO A 209 -7.68 38.05 4.47
CA PRO A 209 -7.84 38.21 3.03
C PRO A 209 -6.55 37.77 2.30
N PRO A 210 -6.68 36.96 1.23
CA PRO A 210 -5.53 36.53 0.44
C PRO A 210 -4.75 37.71 -0.13
N LYS A 211 -3.42 37.64 -0.06
CA LYS A 211 -2.50 38.64 -0.63
C LYS A 211 -1.62 37.98 -1.68
N ALA A 212 -1.10 38.79 -2.61
CA ALA A 212 -0.07 38.32 -3.54
C ALA A 212 1.12 37.77 -2.75
N PHE A 213 1.69 36.66 -3.22
CA PHE A 213 2.82 36.03 -2.54
C PHE A 213 4.09 36.89 -2.64
N SER A 214 4.88 36.81 -1.59
CA SER A 214 6.24 37.32 -1.50
C SER A 214 7.23 36.15 -1.47
N LYS A 215 8.49 36.41 -1.82
CA LYS A 215 9.55 35.38 -1.79
C LYS A 215 9.71 34.68 -0.43
N ASN A 216 9.25 35.32 0.64
CA ASN A 216 9.37 34.82 2.01
C ASN A 216 8.15 34.00 2.46
N ASP A 217 7.11 33.87 1.63
CA ASP A 217 5.89 33.15 2.02
C ASP A 217 6.03 31.63 1.92
N PHE A 218 7.09 31.12 1.30
CA PHE A 218 7.49 29.72 1.34
C PHE A 218 8.97 29.62 1.67
N GLN A 219 9.29 29.05 2.84
CA GLN A 219 10.67 28.86 3.29
C GLN A 219 10.84 27.45 3.83
N ILE A 220 11.61 26.62 3.13
CA ILE A 220 12.04 25.32 3.65
C ILE A 220 12.98 25.59 4.83
N LEU A 221 12.60 25.13 6.02
CA LEU A 221 13.36 25.34 7.25
C LEU A 221 14.39 24.23 7.47
N SER A 222 14.06 23.00 7.08
CA SER A 222 14.96 21.85 7.16
C SER A 222 14.49 20.71 6.26
N GLU A 223 15.44 19.85 5.91
CA GLU A 223 15.22 18.64 5.13
C GLU A 223 15.67 17.40 5.92
N THR A 224 15.15 16.23 5.53
CA THR A 224 15.64 14.93 6.00
C THR A 224 17.01 14.63 5.38
N ALA A 225 17.67 13.56 5.83
CA ALA A 225 18.95 13.14 5.26
C ALA A 225 18.87 12.80 3.75
N THR A 226 17.68 12.46 3.24
CA THR A 226 17.48 12.19 1.81
C THR A 226 17.07 13.44 1.01
N GLY A 227 16.93 14.59 1.69
CA GLY A 227 16.52 15.85 1.08
C GLY A 227 15.01 16.04 0.94
N ARG A 228 14.16 15.29 1.66
CA ARG A 228 12.71 15.58 1.69
C ARG A 228 12.42 16.72 2.66
N VAL A 229 11.40 17.52 2.38
CA VAL A 229 11.02 18.64 3.26
C VAL A 229 10.58 18.08 4.62
N LYS A 230 11.32 18.42 5.67
CA LYS A 230 11.02 18.02 7.05
C LYS A 230 10.21 19.08 7.77
N ALA A 231 10.63 20.35 7.65
CA ALA A 231 9.91 21.49 8.18
C ALA A 231 9.92 22.65 7.19
N ILE A 232 8.80 23.36 7.09
CA ILE A 232 8.59 24.46 6.15
C ILE A 232 7.73 25.53 6.80
N LYS A 233 8.06 26.79 6.53
CA LYS A 233 7.26 27.95 6.90
C LYS A 233 6.47 28.41 5.67
N VAL A 234 5.15 28.43 5.80
CA VAL A 234 4.22 28.90 4.77
C VAL A 234 3.37 30.03 5.33
N LEU A 235 3.37 31.20 4.67
CA LEU A 235 2.62 32.39 5.08
C LEU A 235 2.82 32.75 6.56
N GLY A 236 4.07 32.68 7.05
CA GLY A 236 4.40 33.01 8.42
C GLY A 236 4.24 31.87 9.44
N LYS A 237 3.53 30.78 9.11
CA LYS A 237 3.27 29.65 10.00
C LYS A 237 4.15 28.44 9.66
N SER A 238 4.62 27.73 10.68
CA SER A 238 5.47 26.55 10.50
C SER A 238 4.63 25.27 10.42
N TYR A 239 5.04 24.37 9.53
CA TYR A 239 4.45 23.06 9.30
C TYR A 239 5.56 22.02 9.19
N THR A 240 5.28 20.79 9.60
CA THR A 240 6.05 19.65 9.10
C THR A 240 5.74 19.42 7.62
N GLY A 241 6.66 18.80 6.87
CA GLY A 241 6.39 18.43 5.48
C GLY A 241 5.16 17.54 5.35
N SER A 242 4.98 16.58 6.26
CA SER A 242 3.81 15.70 6.31
C SER A 242 2.49 16.45 6.53
N GLN A 243 2.47 17.43 7.45
CA GLN A 243 1.28 18.27 7.65
C GLN A 243 0.93 19.08 6.40
N LEU A 244 1.92 19.70 5.78
CA LEU A 244 1.70 20.47 4.56
C LEU A 244 1.19 19.59 3.42
N ARG A 245 1.79 18.40 3.25
CA ARG A 245 1.37 17.39 2.27
C ARG A 245 -0.12 17.06 2.43
N THR A 246 -0.57 16.76 3.64
CA THR A 246 -1.99 16.46 3.92
C THR A 246 -2.90 17.65 3.66
N LEU A 247 -2.55 18.84 4.15
CA LEU A 247 -3.38 20.05 3.98
C LEU A 247 -3.54 20.45 2.50
N LEU A 248 -2.49 20.24 1.70
CA LEU A 248 -2.47 20.65 0.30
C LEU A 248 -2.83 19.53 -0.69
N ASP A 249 -3.01 18.29 -0.23
CA ASP A 249 -3.23 17.09 -1.06
C ASP A 249 -2.06 16.80 -2.03
N LEU A 250 -0.84 16.86 -1.49
CA LEU A 250 0.39 16.56 -2.22
C LEU A 250 0.70 15.05 -2.17
N SER A 251 1.35 14.52 -3.21
CA SER A 251 1.65 13.08 -3.28
C SER A 251 2.74 12.66 -2.28
N SER A 252 3.73 13.52 -2.02
CA SER A 252 4.88 13.23 -1.15
C SER A 252 5.43 14.51 -0.49
N THR A 253 6.53 14.36 0.25
CA THR A 253 7.33 15.46 0.82
C THR A 253 8.63 15.74 0.06
N ASP A 254 8.92 15.02 -1.02
CA ASP A 254 9.94 15.43 -2.00
C ASP A 254 9.29 16.43 -2.95
N MET A 255 9.59 17.72 -2.77
CA MET A 255 8.93 18.79 -3.49
C MET A 255 9.87 19.88 -3.96
N GLU A 256 9.60 20.40 -5.15
CA GLU A 256 10.16 21.62 -5.72
C GLU A 256 9.07 22.68 -5.72
N ILE A 257 9.42 23.90 -5.29
CA ILE A 257 8.47 25.00 -5.11
C ILE A 257 8.92 26.15 -6.00
N ASP A 258 8.06 26.51 -6.95
CA ASP A 258 8.20 27.70 -7.79
C ASP A 258 7.12 28.70 -7.40
N LEU A 259 7.55 29.90 -6.97
CA LEU A 259 6.68 30.90 -6.36
C LEU A 259 6.71 32.19 -7.17
N THR A 260 5.52 32.61 -7.60
CA THR A 260 5.27 33.92 -8.20
C THR A 260 4.30 34.72 -7.33
N PRO A 261 4.12 36.03 -7.53
CA PRO A 261 3.14 36.79 -6.75
C PRO A 261 1.69 36.31 -6.93
N GLN A 262 1.36 35.63 -8.03
CA GLN A 262 0.00 35.21 -8.39
C GLN A 262 -0.29 33.74 -8.07
N GLU A 263 0.74 32.90 -8.00
CA GLU A 263 0.57 31.46 -7.76
C GLU A 263 1.83 30.82 -7.18
N VAL A 264 1.63 29.68 -6.52
CA VAL A 264 2.69 28.74 -6.15
C VAL A 264 2.47 27.44 -6.91
N LYS A 265 3.53 26.96 -7.56
CA LYS A 265 3.58 25.68 -8.24
C LYS A 265 4.45 24.73 -7.43
N ILE A 266 3.85 23.66 -6.94
CA ILE A 266 4.52 22.65 -6.12
C ILE A 266 4.59 21.36 -6.93
N THR A 267 5.78 20.99 -7.38
CA THR A 267 6.04 19.73 -8.08
C THR A 267 6.56 18.70 -7.09
N THR A 268 5.87 17.58 -6.98
CA THR A 268 6.14 16.49 -6.01
C THR A 268 6.55 15.22 -6.72
N TYR A 269 7.47 14.47 -6.10
CA TYR A 269 8.06 13.24 -6.64
C TYR A 269 7.80 12.05 -5.72
N GLY A 270 7.35 10.93 -6.28
CA GLY A 270 6.89 9.77 -5.51
C GLY A 270 5.47 9.97 -4.96
N TYR A 271 4.98 8.94 -4.28
CA TYR A 271 3.63 8.88 -3.71
C TYR A 271 3.64 8.09 -2.39
N GLY A 272 3.35 8.78 -1.29
CA GLY A 272 3.33 8.21 0.05
C GLY A 272 4.30 8.87 1.02
N HIS A 273 4.43 8.26 2.20
CA HIS A 273 5.27 8.79 3.29
C HIS A 273 6.76 8.46 3.14
N GLY A 274 7.14 7.56 2.22
CA GLY A 274 8.54 7.24 1.92
C GLY A 274 9.21 6.24 2.87
N VAL A 275 8.53 5.79 3.93
CA VAL A 275 9.11 4.90 4.96
C VAL A 275 8.82 3.44 4.66
N GLY A 276 9.79 2.56 4.91
CA GLY A 276 9.65 1.11 4.71
C GLY A 276 9.56 0.72 3.24
N MET A 277 8.73 -0.27 2.91
CA MET A 277 8.70 -0.86 1.58
C MET A 277 8.05 0.06 0.53
N SER A 278 8.76 0.32 -0.57
CA SER A 278 8.15 0.87 -1.79
C SER A 278 7.48 -0.25 -2.57
N GLN A 279 6.19 -0.12 -2.87
CA GLN A 279 5.44 -1.12 -3.64
C GLN A 279 5.97 -1.22 -5.07
N TYR A 280 6.23 -0.09 -5.72
CA TYR A 280 6.82 -0.08 -7.05
C TYR A 280 8.28 -0.51 -7.04
N GLY A 281 9.03 -0.17 -6.00
CA GLY A 281 10.40 -0.64 -5.85
C GLY A 281 10.47 -2.15 -5.63
N ALA A 282 9.58 -2.72 -4.82
CA ALA A 282 9.43 -4.16 -4.64
C ALA A 282 9.10 -4.86 -5.96
N ASN A 283 8.22 -4.28 -6.79
CA ASN A 283 7.93 -4.80 -8.12
C ASN A 283 9.14 -4.75 -9.06
N ASP A 284 9.87 -3.65 -9.07
CA ASP A 284 11.06 -3.50 -9.92
C ASP A 284 12.19 -4.47 -9.47
N LEU A 285 12.36 -4.68 -8.16
CA LEU A 285 13.29 -5.69 -7.61
C LEU A 285 12.84 -7.12 -7.97
N ALA A 286 11.55 -7.43 -7.84
CA ALA A 286 11.00 -8.73 -8.24
C ALA A 286 11.23 -9.00 -9.74
N ASN A 287 11.07 -7.99 -10.60
CA ASN A 287 11.37 -8.10 -12.03
C ASN A 287 12.86 -8.30 -12.33
N LYS A 288 13.76 -7.92 -11.40
CA LYS A 288 15.20 -8.21 -11.44
C LYS A 288 15.55 -9.60 -10.90
N GLY A 289 14.56 -10.39 -10.46
CA GLY A 289 14.73 -11.75 -9.98
C GLY A 289 14.85 -11.88 -8.46
N TYR A 290 14.61 -10.81 -7.70
CA TYR A 290 14.58 -10.90 -6.24
C TYR A 290 13.33 -11.65 -5.79
N ASN A 291 13.48 -12.56 -4.83
CA ASN A 291 12.34 -13.19 -4.17
C ASN A 291 11.78 -12.29 -3.05
N HIS A 292 10.59 -12.64 -2.53
CA HIS A 292 9.93 -11.85 -1.50
C HIS A 292 10.74 -11.71 -0.20
N GLU A 293 11.51 -12.73 0.20
CA GLU A 293 12.36 -12.66 1.40
C GLU A 293 13.49 -11.63 1.20
N GLU A 294 14.13 -11.64 0.04
CA GLU A 294 15.17 -10.66 -0.32
C GLU A 294 14.60 -9.24 -0.40
N ILE A 295 13.40 -9.08 -0.96
CA ILE A 295 12.69 -7.80 -0.99
C ILE A 295 12.40 -7.31 0.44
N LEU A 296 11.84 -8.16 1.30
CA LEU A 296 11.52 -7.80 2.68
C LEU A 296 12.79 -7.46 3.47
N GLN A 297 13.86 -8.24 3.31
CA GLN A 297 15.13 -8.01 3.99
C GLN A 297 15.81 -6.71 3.52
N HIS A 298 15.65 -6.37 2.24
CA HIS A 298 16.10 -5.09 1.69
C HIS A 298 15.39 -3.93 2.39
N TYR A 299 14.05 -3.95 2.46
CA TYR A 299 13.25 -2.86 3.04
C TYR A 299 13.20 -2.79 4.56
N TYR A 300 13.36 -3.92 5.23
CA TYR A 300 13.29 -4.05 6.68
C TYR A 300 14.55 -4.75 7.20
N PRO A 301 15.73 -4.10 7.08
CA PRO A 301 16.99 -4.70 7.48
C PRO A 301 16.99 -5.05 8.99
N GLY A 302 17.57 -6.21 9.31
CA GLY A 302 17.65 -6.70 10.69
C GLY A 302 16.35 -7.33 11.22
N THR A 303 15.35 -7.53 10.36
CA THR A 303 14.16 -8.33 10.70
C THR A 303 14.38 -9.80 10.35
N SER A 304 13.44 -10.66 10.74
CA SER A 304 13.40 -12.07 10.37
C SER A 304 11.97 -12.47 10.05
N ILE A 305 11.82 -13.41 9.12
CA ILE A 305 10.51 -14.00 8.82
C ILE A 305 10.25 -15.13 9.82
N LEU A 306 9.10 -15.06 10.48
CA LEU A 306 8.57 -16.11 11.33
C LEU A 306 7.28 -16.65 10.71
N THR A 307 7.10 -17.97 10.75
CA THR A 307 5.81 -18.60 10.44
C THR A 307 5.02 -18.77 11.73
N LEU A 308 3.86 -18.12 11.83
CA LEU A 308 2.95 -18.30 12.95
C LEU A 308 2.52 -19.76 13.05
N LYS A 309 2.58 -20.30 14.27
CA LYS A 309 2.07 -21.62 14.59
C LYS A 309 0.95 -21.44 15.59
N ARG A 310 -0.21 -22.04 15.31
CA ARG A 310 -1.28 -22.14 16.29
C ARG A 310 -0.95 -23.30 17.24
N SER A 311 -0.97 -23.03 18.53
CA SER A 311 -0.78 -24.02 19.60
C SER A 311 -2.05 -24.81 19.85
#